data_AF-A0A9D6L4U3-F1
#
_entry.id   AF-A0A9D6L4U3-F1
#
_cell.length_a   1.000
_cell.length_b   1.000
_cell.length_c   1.000
_cell.angle_alpha   90.00
_cell.angle_beta   90.00
_cell.angle_gamma   90.00
#
_symmetry.space_group_name_H-M   'P 1'
#
loop_
_entity.id
_entity.type
_entity.pdbx_description
1 polymer ?
#
loop_
_entity_poly.entity_id
_entity_poly.type
_entity_poly.pdbx_seq_one_letter_code
_entity_poly.pdbx_strand_id
1 'polypeptide(L)' 'MPLCVYLCYTPGCQQKVERWMPTAEEGKAARIECPRCGEVMTCAWTGSQTPTPNLKSDIPEVFEPQE' A
#
# COMPACT_ATOMS: atom_id res chain seq x y z
N MET A 1 -2.20 -8.06 2.29
CA MET A 1 -0.76 -7.77 2.43
C MET A 1 -0.59 -6.31 2.86
N PRO A 2 0.30 -5.97 3.80
CA PRO A 2 0.61 -4.59 4.16
C PRO A 2 1.42 -3.89 3.06
N LEU A 3 1.09 -2.62 2.80
CA LEU A 3 1.86 -1.71 1.96
C LEU A 3 2.88 -0.99 2.83
N CYS A 4 4.13 -0.88 2.40
CA CYS A 4 5.13 -0.02 3.03
C CYS A 4 5.51 1.11 2.07
N VAL A 5 5.47 2.34 2.57
CA VAL A 5 5.81 3.55 1.82
C VAL A 5 7.13 4.11 2.35
N TYR A 6 8.12 4.17 1.48
CA TYR A 6 9.46 4.67 1.74
C TYR A 6 9.59 6.06 1.15
N LEU A 7 10.00 7.03 1.97
CA LEU A 7 10.13 8.43 1.58
C LEU A 7 11.58 8.87 1.68
N CYS A 8 12.09 9.45 0.61
CA CYS A 8 13.42 10.05 0.57
C CYS A 8 13.33 11.52 0.97
N TYR A 9 13.78 11.84 2.18
CA TYR A 9 13.79 13.21 2.71
C TYR A 9 15.01 14.04 2.30
N THR A 10 15.93 13.47 1.51
CA THR A 10 17.07 14.22 0.96
C THR A 10 16.57 15.43 0.16
N PRO A 11 17.01 16.66 0.51
CA PRO A 11 16.60 17.88 -0.20
C PRO A 11 16.84 17.76 -1.71
N GLY A 12 15.84 18.13 -2.51
CA GLY A 12 15.90 18.05 -3.97
C GLY A 12 15.60 16.68 -4.58
N CYS A 13 15.50 15.61 -3.78
CA CYS A 13 15.22 14.26 -4.27
C CYS A 13 13.71 13.95 -4.30
N GLN A 14 13.05 14.07 -3.14
CA GLN A 14 11.59 13.92 -2.91
C GLN A 14 10.96 12.64 -3.51
N GLN A 15 11.71 11.54 -3.52
CA GLN A 15 11.23 10.27 -4.06
C GLN A 15 10.35 9.51 -3.06
N LYS A 16 9.34 8.82 -3.61
CA LYS A 16 8.46 7.90 -2.89
C LYS A 16 8.54 6.53 -3.55
N VAL A 17 8.75 5.49 -2.75
CA VAL A 17 8.69 4.10 -3.19
C VAL A 17 7.62 3.37 -2.39
N GLU A 18 6.77 2.63 -3.09
CA GLU A 18 5.65 1.89 -2.50
C GLU A 18 5.86 0.41 -2.74
N ARG A 19 5.89 -0.40 -1.68
CA ARG A 19 6.17 -1.83 -1.78
C ARG A 19 5.24 -2.65 -0.90
N TRP A 20 4.53 -3.60 -1.53
CA TRP A 20 3.75 -4.59 -0.79
C TRP A 20 4.70 -5.60 -0.15
N MET A 21 4.49 -5.84 1.14
CA MET A 21 5.29 -6.76 1.96
C MET A 21 4.42 -7.90 2.47
N PRO A 22 5.01 -9.07 2.77
CA PRO A 22 4.28 -10.15 3.42
C PRO A 22 3.80 -9.75 4.82
N THR A 23 4.67 -9.07 5.59
CA THR A 23 4.37 -8.55 6.94
C THR A 23 4.79 -7.09 7.11
N ALA A 24 4.22 -6.41 8.11
CA ALA A 24 4.56 -5.01 8.41
C ALA A 24 5.95 -4.90 9.05
N GLU A 25 6.38 -5.92 9.80
CA GLU A 25 7.68 -5.97 10.45
C GLU A 25 8.81 -6.09 9.43
N GLU A 26 8.65 -6.96 8.42
CA GLU A 26 9.61 -7.06 7.31
C GLU A 26 9.74 -5.73 6.55
N GLY A 27 8.63 -5.05 6.31
CA GLY A 27 8.64 -3.75 5.64
C GLY A 27 9.36 -2.65 6.43
N LYS A 28 9.22 -2.65 7.76
CA LYS A 28 9.95 -1.73 8.66
C LYS A 28 11.43 -2.07 8.78
N ALA A 29 11.77 -3.36 8.77
CA ALA A 29 13.15 -3.83 8.83
C ALA A 29 13.88 -3.65 7.49
N ALA A 30 13.15 -3.65 6.38
CA ALA A 30 13.70 -3.44 5.05
C ALA A 30 14.31 -2.04 4.92
N ARG A 31 15.55 -2.01 4.46
CA ARG A 31 16.28 -0.81 4.07
C ARG A 31 16.34 -0.77 2.55
N ILE A 32 15.80 0.28 1.96
CA ILE A 32 15.69 0.40 0.50
C ILE A 32 16.46 1.63 0.06
N GLU A 33 17.35 1.49 -0.91
CA GLU A 33 18.07 2.61 -1.48
C GLU A 33 17.14 3.46 -2.35
N CYS A 34 17.25 4.78 -2.19
CA CYS A 34 16.55 5.73 -3.03
C CYS A 34 17.05 5.61 -4.47
N PRO A 35 16.16 5.39 -5.46
CA PRO A 35 16.56 5.16 -6.85
C PRO A 35 17.20 6.39 -7.51
N ARG A 36 17.12 7.57 -6.87
CA ARG A 36 17.63 8.82 -7.41
C ARG A 36 18.95 9.27 -6.79
N CYS A 37 19.11 9.11 -5.47
CA CYS A 37 20.29 9.62 -4.76
C CYS A 37 21.04 8.56 -3.94
N GLY A 38 20.58 7.31 -3.91
CA GLY A 38 21.24 6.22 -3.19
C GLY A 38 21.06 6.23 -1.67
N GLU A 39 20.43 7.27 -1.10
CA GLU A 39 20.18 7.35 0.34
C GLU A 39 19.32 6.18 0.81
N VAL A 40 19.69 5.58 1.94
CA VAL A 40 18.96 4.45 2.50
C VAL A 40 17.69 4.95 3.19
N MET A 41 16.54 4.56 2.63
CA MET A 41 15.22 4.86 3.17
C MET A 41 14.72 3.73 4.07
N THR A 42 13.92 4.11 5.06
CA THR A 42 13.12 3.20 5.89
C THR A 42 11.64 3.43 5.64
N CYS A 43 10.81 2.47 6.06
CA CYS A 43 9.36 2.57 5.89
C CYS A 43 8.82 3.73 6.74
N ALA A 44 8.30 4.76 6.09
CA ALA A 44 7.69 5.93 6.73
C ALA A 44 6.24 5.67 7.13
N TRP A 45 5.50 4.90 6.33
CA TRP A 45 4.09 4.60 6.59
C TRP A 45 3.70 3.20 6.12
N THR A 46 2.86 2.52 6.89
CA THR A 46 2.32 1.20 6.55
C THR A 46 0.83 1.30 6.24
N GLY A 47 0.42 0.91 5.03
CA GLY A 47 -0.99 0.77 4.63
C GLY A 47 -1.45 -0.69 4.72
N SER A 48 -2.76 -0.91 4.72
CA SER A 48 -3.35 -2.26 4.63
C SER A 48 -4.20 -2.35 3.38
N GLN A 49 -4.09 -3.45 2.64
CA GLN A 49 -5.02 -3.74 1.55
C GLN A 49 -6.35 -4.17 2.12
N THR A 50 -7.40 -3.41 1.84
CA THR A 50 -8.78 -3.87 2.05
C THR A 50 -9.16 -4.79 0.88
N PRO A 51 -9.79 -5.96 1.12
CA PRO A 51 -10.33 -6.79 0.06
C PRO A 51 -11.28 -5.96 -0.80
N THR A 52 -11.10 -5.97 -2.12
CA THR A 52 -12.07 -5.36 -3.03
C THR A 52 -13.35 -6.20 -2.97
N PRO A 53 -14.52 -5.61 -2.65
CA PRO A 53 -15.78 -6.35 -2.70
C PRO A 53 -16.01 -6.87 -4.12
N ASN A 54 -16.45 -8.12 -4.22
CA ASN A 54 -16.67 -8.76 -5.51
C ASN A 54 -17.98 -8.24 -6.10
N LEU A 55 -17.89 -7.31 -7.06
CA LEU A 55 -19.05 -6.67 -7.72
C LEU A 55 -20.03 -7.66 -8.38
N LYS A 56 -19.66 -8.94 -8.54
CA LYS A 56 -20.55 -9.99 -9.06
C LYS A 56 -21.40 -10.68 -7.98
N SER A 57 -21.09 -10.46 -6.70
CA SER A 57 -21.81 -11.04 -5.56
C SER A 57 -22.84 -10.08 -4.97
N ASP A 58 -22.77 -8.78 -5.33
CA ASP A 58 -23.68 -7.71 -4.88
C ASP A 58 -24.77 -7.41 -5.93
N ILE A 59 -25.23 -8.42 -6.67
CA ILE A 59 -26.50 -8.29 -7.38
C ILE A 59 -27.58 -8.47 -6.32
N PRO A 60 -28.35 -7.42 -5.93
CA PRO A 60 -29.51 -7.63 -5.08
C PRO A 60 -30.43 -8.60 -5.80
N GLU A 61 -30.76 -9.72 -5.14
CA GLU A 61 -31.83 -10.60 -5.60
C GLU A 61 -33.09 -9.74 -5.82
N VAL A 62 -33.56 -9.77 -7.06
CA VAL A 62 -34.88 -9.38 -7.59
C VAL A 62 -35.69 -8.45 -6.67
N PHE A 63 -35.86 -7.20 -7.10
CA PHE A 63 -36.87 -6.30 -6.53
C PHE A 63 -38.27 -6.91 -6.76
N GLU A 64 -38.83 -7.59 -5.76
CA GLU A 64 -40.23 -7.98 -5.74
C GLU A 64 -41.08 -6.71 -5.49
N PRO A 65 -41.90 -6.26 -6.45
CA PRO A 65 -42.82 -5.17 -6.20
C PRO A 65 -43.81 -5.59 -5.11
N GLN A 66 -43.86 -4.84 -4.00
CA GLN A 66 -44.93 -4.99 -3.00
C GLN A 66 -46.28 -4.66 -3.66
N GLU A 67 -47.20 -5.62 -3.60
CA GLU A 67 -48.62 -5.46 -3.95
C GLU A 67 -49.35 -4.54 -2.95
#